data_AF-A0A1C5WMA9-F1
#
_entry.id   AF-A0A1C5WMA9-F1
#
_cell.length_a   1.000
_cell.length_b   1.000
_cell.length_c   1.000
_cell.angle_alpha   90.00
_cell.angle_beta   90.00
_cell.angle_gamma   90.00
#
_symmetry.space_group_name_H-M   'P 1'
#
loop_
_entity.id
_entity.type
_entity.pdbx_description
1 polymer ?
#
loop_
_entity_poly.entity_id
_entity_poly.type
_entity_poly.pdbx_seq_one_letter_code
_entity_poly.pdbx_strand_id
1 'polypeptide(L)' 'MGLTPKTKIQVTKIAPMGDPMELYLRGYVLTLRLQDAAEIEVLVEEEML' A
#
# COMPACT_ATOMS: atom_id res chain seq x y z
N MET A 1 -12.10 -3.67 4.46
CA MET A 1 -12.43 -3.91 3.04
C MET A 1 -11.42 -3.13 2.20
N GLY A 2 -10.82 -3.74 1.17
CA GLY A 2 -9.87 -3.06 0.27
C GLY A 2 -8.60 -3.87 0.01
N LEU A 3 -8.01 -4.41 1.06
CA LEU A 3 -6.83 -5.28 0.99
C LEU A 3 -7.20 -6.71 1.38
N THR A 4 -6.86 -7.66 0.50
CA THR A 4 -6.92 -9.10 0.78
C THR A 4 -5.54 -9.70 0.55
N PRO A 5 -5.21 -10.87 1.14
CA PRO A 5 -3.94 -11.53 0.91
C PRO A 5 -3.60 -11.65 -0.58
N LYS A 6 -2.31 -11.54 -0.91
CA LYS A 6 -1.77 -11.62 -2.29
C LYS A 6 -2.25 -10.50 -3.23
N THR A 7 -2.78 -9.39 -2.71
CA THR A 7 -3.10 -8.23 -3.52
C THR A 7 -1.80 -7.50 -3.89
N LYS A 8 -1.54 -7.34 -5.19
CA LYS A 8 -0.48 -6.46 -5.67
C LYS A 8 -0.88 -5.01 -5.43
N ILE A 9 0.03 -4.25 -4.84
CA ILE A 9 -0.16 -2.86 -4.45
C ILE A 9 1.08 -2.08 -4.86
N GLN A 10 0.89 -0.80 -5.15
CA GLN A 10 1.99 0.14 -5.35
C GLN A 10 1.81 1.32 -4.40
N VAL A 11 2.85 1.69 -3.68
CA VAL A 11 2.85 2.92 -2.87
C VAL A 11 2.96 4.11 -3.83
N THR A 12 1.97 4.99 -3.83
CA THR A 12 1.96 6.17 -4.72
C THR A 12 2.33 7.45 -3.99
N LYS A 13 1.94 7.58 -2.72
CA LYS A 13 2.19 8.80 -1.94
C LYS A 13 2.29 8.50 -0.46
N ILE A 14 3.05 9.32 0.25
CA ILE A 14 3.09 9.38 1.71
C ILE A 14 2.80 10.84 2.09
N ALA A 15 1.93 11.06 3.08
CA ALA A 15 1.63 12.40 3.56
C ALA A 15 2.91 13.10 4.09
N PRO A 16 3.00 14.45 4.03
CA PRO A 16 4.18 15.16 4.49
C PRO A 16 4.58 14.89 5.95
N MET A 17 3.59 14.61 6.81
CA MET A 17 3.79 14.28 8.22
C MET A 17 3.97 12.78 8.47
N GLY A 18 4.18 12.00 7.42
CA GLY A 18 4.31 10.55 7.46
C GLY A 18 2.99 9.81 7.29
N ASP A 19 1.87 10.29 7.83
CA ASP A 19 0.57 9.59 7.84
C ASP A 19 -0.58 10.43 7.24
N PRO A 20 -1.48 9.86 6.39
CA PRO A 20 -1.52 8.49 5.88
C PRO A 20 -0.65 8.25 4.63
N MET A 21 -0.60 7.00 4.17
CA MET A 21 -0.06 6.63 2.85
C MET A 21 -1.18 6.32 1.84
N GLU A 22 -0.88 6.48 0.56
CA GLU A 22 -1.75 6.12 -0.56
C GLU A 22 -1.17 4.91 -1.29
N LEU A 23 -2.05 3.93 -1.54
CA LEU A 23 -1.78 2.72 -2.31
C LEU A 23 -2.61 2.73 -3.58
N TYR A 24 -2.01 2.40 -4.72
CA TYR A 24 -2.74 2.08 -5.93
C TYR A 24 -2.94 0.57 -6.04
N LEU A 25 -4.18 0.14 -6.23
CA LEU A 25 -4.55 -1.25 -6.44
C LEU A 25 -5.86 -1.36 -7.20
N ARG A 26 -5.99 -2.40 -8.04
CA ARG A 26 -7.25 -2.74 -8.74
C ARG A 26 -7.92 -1.54 -9.45
N GLY A 27 -7.15 -0.58 -9.95
CA GLY A 27 -7.67 0.59 -10.66
C GLY A 27 -8.10 1.77 -9.78
N TYR A 28 -7.88 1.73 -8.46
CA TYR A 28 -8.25 2.81 -7.56
C TYR A 28 -7.16 3.11 -6.51
N VAL A 29 -7.28 4.28 -5.87
CA VAL A 29 -6.39 4.70 -4.78
C VAL A 29 -7.07 4.40 -3.44
N LEU A 30 -6.34 3.70 -2.58
CA LEU A 30 -6.72 3.44 -1.20
C LEU A 30 -5.81 4.25 -0.27
N THR A 31 -6.41 5.03 0.62
CA THR A 31 -5.68 5.69 1.72
C THR A 31 -5.62 4.76 2.92
N LEU A 32 -4.42 4.53 3.45
CA LEU A 32 -4.16 3.63 4.57
C LEU A 32 -3.37 4.35 5.66
N ARG A 33 -3.81 4.24 6.92
CA ARG A 33 -3.06 4.77 8.06
C ARG A 33 -1.83 3.92 8.31
N LEU A 34 -0.74 4.51 8.81
CA LEU A 34 0.48 3.75 9.08
C LEU A 34 0.29 2.67 10.14
N GLN A 35 -0.54 2.92 11.17
CA GLN A 35 -0.85 1.92 12.18
C GLN A 35 -1.49 0.66 11.57
N ASP A 36 -2.35 0.83 10.56
CA ASP A 36 -3.01 -0.30 9.89
C ASP A 36 -2.04 -0.97 8.92
N ALA A 37 -1.18 -0.20 8.25
CA ALA A 37 -0.13 -0.72 7.37
C ALA A 37 0.91 -1.56 8.13
N ALA A 38 1.21 -1.22 9.39
CA ALA A 38 2.16 -1.95 10.23
C ALA A 38 1.71 -3.39 10.53
N GLU A 39 0.42 -3.67 10.46
CA GLU A 39 -0.17 -5.00 10.67
C GLU A 39 -0.21 -5.85 9.38
N ILE A 40 0.34 -5.36 8.26
CA ILE A 40 0.29 -6.02 6.96
C ILE A 40 1.68 -6.46 6.53
N GLU A 41 1.88 -7.77 6.37
CA GLU A 41 3.08 -8.32 5.77
C GLU A 41 3.08 -8.14 4.25
N VAL A 42 4.24 -7.77 3.70
CA VAL A 42 4.44 -7.55 2.26
C VAL A 42 5.65 -8.32 1.75
N LEU A 43 5.58 -8.75 0.49
CA LEU A 43 6.71 -9.30 -0.26
C LEU A 43 7.07 -8.28 -1.32
N VAL A 44 8.35 -7.91 -1.40
CA VAL A 44 8.85 -7.03 -2.45
C VAL A 44 8.94 -7.85 -3.73
N GLU A 45 8.22 -7.42 -4.76
CA GLU A 45 8.34 -7.98 -6.10
C GLU A 45 9.31 -7.08 -6.87
N GLU A 46 10.54 -7.56 -7.10
CA GLU A 46 11.49 -6.88 -7.97
C GLU A 46 11.04 -7.07 -9.43
N GLU A 47 10.82 -5.98 -10.14
CA GLU A 47 10.70 -6.03 -11.59
C GLU A 47 12.07 -6.40 -12.15
N MET A 48 12.21 -7.63 -12.64
CA MET A 48 13.38 -8.07 -13.41
C MET A 48 13.44 -7.25 -14.70
N LEU A 49 14.37 -6.29 -14.75
CA LEU A 49 14.75 -5.54 -15.95
C LEU A 49 15.51 -6.43 -16.95
#